data_AF-A0AAJ1RX38-F1
#
_entry.id   AF-A0AAJ1RX38-F1
#
_cell.length_a   1.000
_cell.length_b   1.000
_cell.length_c   1.000
_cell.angle_alpha   90.00
_cell.angle_beta   90.00
_cell.angle_gamma   90.00
#
_symmetry.space_group_name_H-M   'P 1'
#
loop_
_entity.id
_entity.type
_entity.pdbx_description
1 polymer ?
#
loop_
_entity_poly.entity_id
_entity_poly.type
_entity_poly.pdbx_seq_one_letter_code
_entity_poly.pdbx_strand_id
1 'polypeptide(L)' 'MDSHSKALLKLLESSNRGVSSLFLEDVVREVDVGIHPHETGSPQRVSFDIHVMIEGAEKPPEDSIDQVL' A
#
# COMPACT_ATOMS: atom_id res chain seq x y z
N MET A 1 1.34 13.63 12.18
CA MET A 1 2.37 12.58 12.04
C MET A 1 1.63 11.33 11.68
N ASP A 2 1.67 10.99 10.40
CA ASP A 2 0.70 10.11 9.79
C ASP A 2 1.07 8.64 10.05
N SER A 3 0.07 7.76 10.09
CA SER A 3 0.21 6.34 10.44
C SER A 3 1.35 5.64 9.67
N HIS A 4 1.48 5.96 8.37
CA HIS A 4 2.51 5.39 7.49
C HIS A 4 3.94 5.82 7.88
N SER A 5 4.13 7.07 8.33
CA SER A 5 5.45 7.57 8.76
C SER A 5 5.93 6.81 10.00
N LYS A 6 5.01 6.46 10.91
CA LYS A 6 5.32 5.67 12.11
C LYS A 6 5.64 4.21 11.78
N ALA A 7 4.94 3.63 10.80
CA ALA A 7 5.24 2.28 10.30
C ALA A 7 6.62 2.21 9.63
N LEU A 8 6.96 3.22 8.82
CA LEU A 8 8.28 3.35 8.17
C LEU A 8 9.41 3.42 9.21
N LEU A 9 9.27 4.29 10.23
CA LEU A 9 10.25 4.44 11.30
C LEU A 9 10.48 3.12 12.04
N LYS A 10 9.40 2.41 12.38
CA LYS A 10 9.51 1.12 13.07
C LYS A 10 10.20 0.04 12.22
N LEU A 11 9.95 0.03 10.91
CA LEU A 11 10.62 -0.88 9.99
C LEU A 11 12.12 -0.56 9.90
N LEU A 12 12.48 0.71 9.68
CA LEU A 12 13.87 1.18 9.66
C LEU A 12 14.62 0.90 10.97
N GLU A 13 13.95 0.97 12.12
CA GLU A 13 14.52 0.63 13.43
C GLU A 13 14.77 -0.89 13.58
N SER A 14 13.98 -1.73 12.91
CA SER A 14 14.07 -3.19 13.00
C SER A 14 14.93 -3.83 11.91
N SER A 15 15.12 -3.17 10.77
CA SER A 15 15.86 -3.69 9.62
C SER A 15 17.27 -3.10 9.57
N ASN A 16 18.29 -3.97 9.49
CA ASN A 16 19.66 -3.54 9.20
C ASN A 16 19.87 -3.20 7.69
N ARG A 17 18.79 -3.28 6.90
CA ARG A 17 18.72 -3.01 5.47
C ARG A 17 17.86 -1.76 5.21
N GLY A 18 18.01 -1.16 4.04
CA GLY A 18 17.11 -0.09 3.61
C GLY A 18 15.66 -0.58 3.43
N VAL A 19 14.71 0.34 3.37
CA VAL A 19 13.27 0.03 3.23
C VAL A 19 12.76 0.65 1.93
N SER A 20 12.05 -0.13 1.13
CA SER A 20 11.33 0.35 -0.05
C SER A 20 9.87 0.62 0.28
N SER A 21 9.31 1.67 -0.31
CA SER A 21 7.89 2.00 -0.20
C SER A 21 7.22 1.89 -1.56
N LEU A 22 6.15 1.11 -1.62
CA LEU A 22 5.24 1.03 -2.76
C LEU A 22 3.92 1.69 -2.36
N PHE A 23 3.42 2.58 -3.20
CA PHE A 23 2.16 3.26 -2.94
C PHE A 23 1.23 3.21 -4.14
N LEU A 24 -0.06 3.25 -3.86
CA LEU A 24 -1.14 3.37 -4.82
C LEU A 24 -2.15 4.34 -4.23
N GLU A 25 -2.23 5.53 -4.81
CA GLU A 25 -3.05 6.64 -4.30
C GLU A 25 -4.20 6.95 -5.27
N ASP A 26 -5.28 7.50 -4.73
CA ASP A 26 -6.46 7.97 -5.48
C ASP A 26 -7.12 6.88 -6.36
N VAL A 27 -7.00 5.61 -5.99
CA VAL A 27 -7.58 4.52 -6.77
C VAL A 27 -9.03 4.31 -6.41
N VAL A 28 -9.91 4.53 -7.39
CA VAL A 28 -11.36 4.34 -7.23
C VAL A 28 -11.79 2.99 -7.77
N ARG A 29 -12.53 2.22 -6.96
CA ARG A 29 -13.16 0.96 -7.35
C ARG A 29 -14.63 0.91 -6.94
N GLU A 30 -15.44 0.20 -7.73
CA GLU A 30 -16.81 -0.17 -7.35
C GLU A 30 -16.75 -1.36 -6.39
N VAL A 31 -17.22 -1.17 -5.16
CA VAL A 31 -17.17 -2.18 -4.11
C VAL A 31 -18.56 -2.33 -3.49
N ASP A 32 -19.01 -3.57 -3.30
CA ASP A 32 -20.21 -3.87 -2.54
C ASP A 32 -19.91 -3.71 -1.05
N VAL A 33 -20.34 -2.58 -0.49
CA VAL A 33 -20.07 -2.18 0.89
C VAL A 33 -21.24 -1.36 1.43
N GLY A 34 -21.58 -1.56 2.70
CA GLY A 34 -22.62 -0.81 3.39
C GLY A 34 -23.23 -1.60 4.55
N ILE A 35 -23.91 -0.90 5.46
CA ILE A 35 -24.59 -1.52 6.62
C ILE A 35 -26.09 -1.69 6.40
N HIS A 36 -26.67 -0.88 5.51
CA HIS A 36 -28.10 -0.85 5.25
C HIS A 36 -28.47 -1.88 4.18
N PRO A 37 -29.68 -2.47 4.26
CA PRO A 37 -30.12 -3.46 3.29
C PRO A 37 -30.16 -2.97 1.83
N HIS A 38 -30.29 -1.66 1.61
CA HIS A 38 -30.29 -1.09 0.26
C HIS A 38 -28.88 -0.89 -0.33
N GLU A 39 -27.83 -1.03 0.49
CA GLU A 39 -26.44 -0.94 0.04
C GLU A 39 -25.91 -2.30 -0.41
N THR A 40 -26.44 -3.40 0.15
CA THR A 40 -26.05 -4.77 -0.23
C THR A 40 -26.44 -5.09 -1.66
N GLY A 41 -25.47 -5.49 -2.48
CA GLY A 41 -25.68 -5.75 -3.91
C GLY A 41 -25.78 -4.47 -4.74
N SER A 42 -25.50 -3.30 -4.16
CA SER A 42 -25.44 -2.01 -4.83
C SER A 42 -24.02 -1.44 -4.71
N PRO A 43 -23.09 -1.79 -5.63
CA PRO A 43 -21.72 -1.32 -5.58
C PRO A 43 -21.61 0.20 -5.48
N GLN A 44 -20.69 0.65 -4.64
CA GLN A 44 -20.42 2.06 -4.39
C GLN A 44 -18.96 2.38 -4.74
N ARG A 45 -18.70 3.61 -5.19
CA ARG A 45 -17.35 4.10 -5.45
C ARG A 45 -16.59 4.30 -4.14
N VAL A 46 -15.52 3.55 -3.97
CA VAL A 46 -14.60 3.67 -2.83
C VAL A 46 -13.22 4.09 -3.36
N SER A 47 -12.63 5.11 -2.73
CA SER A 47 -11.25 5.53 -2.99
C SER A 47 -10.30 4.82 -2.02
N PHE A 48 -9.20 4.32 -2.54
CA PHE A 48 -8.18 3.61 -1.78
C PHE A 48 -6.83 4.31 -1.93
N ASP A 49 -6.21 4.58 -0.78
CA ASP A 49 -4.79 4.90 -0.66
C ASP A 49 -4.11 3.72 0.04
N ILE A 50 -3.22 3.04 -0.68
CA ILE A 50 -2.53 1.84 -0.23
C ILE A 50 -1.04 2.15 -0.16
N HIS A 51 -0.45 1.97 1.02
CA HIS A 51 0.99 2.09 1.22
C HIS A 51 1.54 0.78 1.76
N VAL A 52 2.50 0.20 1.05
CA VAL A 52 3.21 -1.02 1.41
C VAL A 52 4.66 -0.66 1.69
N MET A 53 5.17 -1.14 2.82
CA MET A 53 6.57 -0.98 3.21
C MET A 53 7.23 -2.34 3.18
N ILE A 54 8.34 -2.46 2.45
CA ILE A 54 9.04 -3.71 2.20
C ILE A 54 10.48 -3.55 2.69
N GLU A 55 10.95 -4.52 3.47
CA GLU A 55 12.36 -4.57 3.86
C GLU A 55 13.21 -4.92 2.63
N GLY A 56 14.24 -4.12 2.37
CA GLY A 56 15.05 -4.20 1.16
C GLY A 56 14.90 -2.94 0.32
N ALA A 57 16.00 -2.21 0.14
CA ALA A 57 16.13 -1.10 -0.83
C ALA A 57 17.38 -1.31 -1.70
N GLU A 58 17.81 -2.57 -1.81
CA GLU A 58 18.95 -2.94 -2.64
C GLU A 58 18.54 -2.72 -4.10
N LYS A 59 19.46 -2.15 -4.89
CA LYS A 59 19.20 -1.96 -6.32
C LYS A 59 18.98 -3.33 -6.96
N PRO A 60 17.93 -3.53 -7.76
CA PRO A 60 17.77 -4.78 -8.47
C PRO A 60 18.99 -5.07 -9.36
N PRO A 61 19.37 -6.35 -9.52
CA PRO A 61 20.51 -6.73 -10.34
C PRO A 61 20.40 -6.24 -11.79
N GLU A 62 19.18 -6.20 -12.33
CA GLU A 62 18.87 -5.78 -13.69
C GLU A 62 17.69 -4.79 -13.70
N ASP A 63 17.62 -3.99 -14.76
CA ASP A 63 16.51 -3.07 -14.99
C ASP A 63 15.36 -3.81 -15.68
N SER A 64 14.69 -4.68 -14.92
CA SER A 64 13.53 -5.47 -15.36
C SER A 64 12.33 -5.23 -14.45
N ILE A 65 11.15 -5.13 -15.04
CA ILE A 65 9.88 -5.05 -14.30
C ILE A 65 9.64 -6.28 -13.42
N ASP A 66 10.24 -7.43 -13.76
CA ASP A 66 10.14 -8.65 -12.96
C ASP A 66 11.01 -8.60 -11.68
N GLN A 67 11.89 -7.60 -11.57
CA GLN A 67 12.81 -7.40 -10.44
C GLN A 67 12.46 -6.16 -9.60
N VAL A 68 11.26 -5.60 -9.77
CA VAL A 68 10.81 -4.43 -8.99
C VAL A 68 10.23 -4.82 -7.63
N LEU A 69 10.99 -5.54 -6.79
CA LEU A 69 10.70 -5.78 -5.36
C LEU A 69 11.98 -6.11 -4.58
#